data_AF-A0A7C4FNL4-F1
#
_entry.id   AF-A0A7C4FNL4-F1
#
_cell.length_a   1.000
_cell.length_b   1.000
_cell.length_c   1.000
_cell.angle_alpha   90.00
_cell.angle_beta   90.00
_cell.angle_gamma   90.00
#
_symmetry.space_group_name_H-M   'P 1'
#
loop_
_entity.id
_entity.type
_entity.pdbx_description
1 polymer ?
#
loop_
_entity_poly.entity_id
_entity_poly.type
_entity_poly.pdbx_seq_one_letter_code
_entity_poly.pdbx_strand_id
1 'polypeptide(L)'
;LIYEDGADDEIFKGMAQRVVDSLEEVGIRKCKGGVMPTNEKWRSSLTEWKERLEKTIKTGKGPLSTLDLMILMDSRFLTGDTTLWEGFRNMMPRLVENKALVREMLEKIIFIPLPLGLFGKFILEKDGPHKGKLNLKTGGWAPLVVLIRLMACLYRIDETSTLKRIEALRDKEVLSLELSKDLIEAYHILMGIRISFQKELILKGEEDSNFIDPSLLNSQDQKRLRFALRKIEELQKLAHEIFFGGGYG
;
A
#
# COMPACT_ATOMS: atom_id res chain seq x y z
N LEU A 1 0.51 -1.14 17.29
CA LEU A 1 0.00 -1.20 18.68
C LEU A 1 0.54 0.02 19.40
N ILE A 2 -0.32 0.72 20.15
CA ILE A 2 0.04 1.91 20.92
C ILE A 2 -0.40 1.64 22.36
N TYR A 3 0.47 1.88 23.32
CA TYR A 3 0.16 1.78 24.75
C TYR A 3 0.55 3.06 25.49
N GLU A 4 0.12 3.15 26.75
CA GLU A 4 0.37 4.29 27.63
C GLU A 4 1.84 4.43 28.02
N ASP A 5 2.29 5.66 28.27
CA ASP A 5 3.68 5.91 28.67
C ASP A 5 3.98 5.29 30.04
N GLY A 6 5.17 4.68 30.17
CA GLY A 6 5.61 4.02 31.40
C GLY A 6 5.16 2.56 31.57
N ALA A 7 4.36 2.03 30.64
CA ALA A 7 3.98 0.62 30.68
C ALA A 7 5.10 -0.31 30.18
N ASP A 8 5.13 -1.55 30.70
CA ASP A 8 6.11 -2.56 30.31
C ASP A 8 5.77 -3.15 28.93
N ASP A 9 6.69 -2.97 27.97
CA ASP A 9 6.57 -3.49 26.62
C ASP A 9 6.35 -5.01 26.61
N GLU A 10 6.95 -5.80 27.50
CA GLU A 10 6.83 -7.26 27.45
C GLU A 10 5.38 -7.75 27.66
N ILE A 11 4.55 -7.00 28.40
CA ILE A 11 3.11 -7.28 28.55
C ILE A 11 2.40 -7.19 27.20
N PHE A 12 2.65 -6.10 26.46
CA PHE A 12 2.03 -5.86 25.16
C PHE A 12 2.58 -6.79 24.08
N LYS A 13 3.79 -7.30 24.24
CA LYS A 13 4.40 -8.30 23.36
C LYS A 13 3.67 -9.62 23.48
N GLY A 14 3.47 -10.07 24.73
CA GLY A 14 2.72 -11.29 25.02
C GLY A 14 1.27 -11.20 24.53
N MET A 15 0.63 -10.04 24.68
CA MET A 15 -0.70 -9.79 24.11
C MET A 15 -0.68 -9.85 22.58
N ALA A 16 0.25 -9.14 21.93
CA ALA A 16 0.40 -9.13 20.49
C ALA A 16 0.66 -10.53 19.92
N GLN A 17 1.48 -11.33 20.60
CA GLN A 17 1.78 -12.70 20.23
C GLN A 17 0.51 -13.57 20.25
N ARG A 18 -0.28 -13.53 21.32
CA ARG A 18 -1.56 -14.25 21.39
C ARG A 18 -2.50 -13.88 20.26
N VAL A 19 -2.66 -12.59 19.97
CA VAL A 19 -3.53 -12.13 18.88
C VAL A 19 -3.04 -12.64 17.52
N VAL A 20 -1.74 -12.52 17.25
CA VAL A 20 -1.15 -12.97 15.98
C VAL A 20 -1.25 -14.49 15.82
N ASP A 21 -1.04 -15.26 16.89
CA ASP A 21 -1.15 -16.72 16.86
C ASP A 21 -2.61 -17.17 16.66
N SER A 22 -3.57 -16.56 17.35
CA SER A 22 -5.00 -16.86 17.13
C SER A 22 -5.46 -16.51 15.71
N LEU A 23 -4.94 -15.43 15.11
CA LEU A 23 -5.22 -15.11 13.71
C LEU A 23 -4.63 -16.17 12.76
N GLU A 24 -3.44 -16.67 13.05
CA GLU A 24 -2.81 -17.75 12.29
C GLU A 24 -3.58 -19.07 12.39
N GLU A 25 -4.06 -19.42 13.58
CA GLU A 25 -4.89 -20.61 13.81
C GLU A 25 -6.20 -20.60 12.99
N VAL A 26 -6.79 -19.43 12.76
CA VAL A 26 -7.98 -19.26 11.90
C VAL A 26 -7.65 -19.02 10.42
N GLY A 27 -6.38 -19.17 10.02
CA GLY A 27 -5.94 -19.17 8.63
C GLY A 27 -5.37 -17.83 8.11
N ILE A 28 -5.22 -16.82 8.96
CA ILE A 28 -4.56 -15.55 8.60
C ILE A 28 -3.07 -15.67 8.90
N ARG A 29 -2.30 -16.04 7.88
CA ARG A 29 -0.85 -16.25 7.99
C ARG A 29 -0.09 -15.02 8.50
N LYS A 30 0.95 -15.26 9.29
CA LYS A 30 1.92 -14.24 9.73
C LYS A 30 2.56 -13.51 8.54
N CYS A 31 2.77 -12.21 8.69
CA CYS A 31 3.35 -11.38 7.64
C CYS A 31 4.85 -11.67 7.51
N LYS A 32 5.28 -12.24 6.37
CA LYS A 32 6.70 -12.50 6.04
C LYS A 32 7.56 -11.22 6.09
N GLY A 33 6.96 -10.04 5.90
CA GLY A 33 7.64 -8.74 5.95
C GLY A 33 7.77 -8.14 7.36
N GLY A 34 7.33 -8.83 8.41
CA GLY A 34 7.48 -8.38 9.80
C GLY A 34 6.62 -7.18 10.19
N VAL A 35 5.60 -6.83 9.40
CA VAL A 35 4.61 -5.78 9.69
C VAL A 35 3.56 -6.34 10.63
N MET A 36 3.94 -6.51 11.91
CA MET A 36 3.11 -7.16 12.94
C MET A 36 3.39 -6.53 14.30
N PRO A 37 2.40 -6.48 15.21
CA PRO A 37 2.60 -5.91 16.55
C PRO A 37 3.57 -6.72 17.42
N THR A 38 3.88 -7.97 17.05
CA THR A 38 4.94 -8.78 17.69
C THR A 38 6.35 -8.23 17.44
N ASN A 39 6.53 -7.42 16.41
CA ASN A 39 7.76 -6.70 16.13
C ASN A 39 7.73 -5.32 16.82
N GLU A 40 8.77 -5.03 17.61
CA GLU A 40 8.96 -3.77 18.36
C GLU A 40 8.86 -2.50 17.48
N LYS A 41 9.14 -2.61 16.18
CA LYS A 41 8.94 -1.49 15.25
C LYS A 41 7.49 -1.03 15.22
N TRP A 42 6.53 -1.95 15.37
CA TRP A 42 5.10 -1.71 15.23
C TRP A 42 4.37 -1.65 16.57
N ARG A 43 5.11 -1.46 17.66
CA ARG A 43 4.61 -1.47 19.04
C ARG A 43 5.47 -0.56 19.91
N SER A 44 4.83 0.37 20.60
CA SER A 44 5.51 1.39 21.42
C SER A 44 4.50 2.14 22.27
N SER A 45 5.02 2.92 23.22
CA SER A 45 4.24 3.95 23.89
C SER A 45 3.84 5.08 22.93
N LEU A 46 2.86 5.89 23.30
CA LEU A 46 2.47 7.05 22.49
C LEU A 46 3.62 8.06 22.34
N THR A 47 4.39 8.33 23.40
CA THR A 47 5.52 9.27 23.33
C THR A 47 6.60 8.76 22.37
N GLU A 48 6.98 7.49 22.46
CA GLU A 48 7.97 6.91 21.56
C GLU A 48 7.50 6.91 20.10
N TRP A 49 6.21 6.63 19.85
CA TRP A 49 5.64 6.75 18.50
C TRP A 49 5.76 8.17 17.94
N LYS A 50 5.45 9.17 18.76
CA LYS A 50 5.58 10.58 18.38
C LYS A 50 7.04 10.92 18.07
N GLU A 51 7.99 10.47 18.89
CA GLU A 51 9.42 10.70 18.66
C GLU A 51 9.94 10.05 17.38
N ARG A 52 9.56 8.78 17.12
CA ARG A 52 9.92 8.05 15.90
C ARG A 52 9.42 8.78 14.66
N LEU A 53 8.15 9.21 14.65
CA LEU A 53 7.55 9.97 13.55
C LEU A 53 8.19 11.35 13.41
N GLU A 54 8.31 12.11 14.50
CA GLU A 54 8.88 13.46 14.50
C GLU A 54 10.30 13.47 13.95
N LYS A 55 11.13 12.49 14.37
CA LYS A 55 12.51 12.35 13.89
C LYS A 55 12.57 12.08 12.39
N THR A 56 11.76 11.14 11.90
CA THR A 56 11.70 10.84 10.47
C THR A 56 11.16 12.03 9.67
N ILE A 57 10.11 12.72 10.15
CA ILE A 57 9.54 13.91 9.50
C ILE A 57 10.59 15.02 9.43
N LYS A 58 11.26 15.37 10.54
CA LYS A 58 12.20 16.51 10.55
C LYS A 58 13.45 16.27 9.73
N THR A 59 14.00 15.06 9.75
CA THR A 59 15.34 14.81 9.22
C THR A 59 15.36 13.98 7.92
N GLY A 60 14.22 13.39 7.54
CA GLY A 60 14.14 12.37 6.50
C GLY A 60 14.83 11.06 6.89
N LYS A 61 15.41 10.95 8.10
CA LYS A 61 16.18 9.81 8.58
C LYS A 61 15.74 9.44 10.00
N GLY A 62 15.13 8.28 10.14
CA GLY A 62 14.69 7.81 11.45
C GLY A 62 14.49 6.30 11.49
N PRO A 63 13.96 5.79 12.61
CA PRO A 63 13.71 4.36 12.79
C PRO A 63 12.62 3.82 11.84
N LEU A 64 11.81 4.73 11.26
CA LEU A 64 10.80 4.42 10.27
C LEU A 64 11.30 4.76 8.87
N SER A 65 11.32 3.78 7.98
CA SER A 65 11.60 3.97 6.55
C SER A 65 10.41 4.60 5.82
N THR A 66 10.61 5.10 4.61
CA THR A 66 9.52 5.58 3.75
C THR A 66 8.45 4.52 3.49
N LEU A 67 8.82 3.24 3.38
CA LEU A 67 7.85 2.15 3.29
C LEU A 67 7.04 2.00 4.58
N ASP A 68 7.69 2.12 5.74
CA ASP A 68 7.01 2.05 7.03
C ASP A 68 5.97 3.17 7.16
N LEU A 69 6.30 4.40 6.73
CA LEU A 69 5.37 5.53 6.72
C LEU A 69 4.18 5.30 5.80
N MET A 70 4.41 4.77 4.59
CA MET A 70 3.33 4.42 3.66
C MET A 70 2.41 3.32 4.20
N ILE A 71 2.90 2.45 5.09
CA ILE A 71 2.06 1.48 5.80
C ILE A 71 1.23 2.18 6.88
N LEU A 72 1.84 3.08 7.67
CA LEU A 72 1.16 3.81 8.74
C LEU A 72 0.03 4.72 8.23
N MET A 73 0.09 5.18 6.98
CA MET A 73 -0.99 5.92 6.32
C MET A 73 -2.31 5.14 6.21
N ASP A 74 -2.29 3.81 6.35
CA ASP A 74 -3.50 2.96 6.40
C ASP A 74 -3.88 2.54 7.82
N SER A 75 -3.22 3.11 8.84
CA SER A 75 -3.59 2.86 10.23
C SER A 75 -5.02 3.34 10.50
N ARG A 76 -5.75 2.56 11.30
CA ARG A 76 -7.09 2.89 11.77
C ARG A 76 -7.28 2.39 13.20
N PHE A 77 -8.13 3.07 13.94
CA PHE A 77 -8.57 2.58 15.24
C PHE A 77 -9.33 1.24 15.07
N LEU A 78 -9.03 0.29 15.94
CA LEU A 78 -9.71 -1.00 15.99
C LEU A 78 -10.41 -1.19 17.34
N THR A 79 -9.69 -1.00 18.44
CA THR A 79 -10.17 -1.12 19.82
C THR A 79 -9.18 -0.48 20.78
N GLY A 80 -9.58 -0.31 22.05
CA GLY A 80 -8.77 0.24 23.12
C GLY A 80 -9.07 1.71 23.39
N ASP A 81 -8.06 2.44 23.84
CA ASP A 81 -8.20 3.85 24.19
C ASP A 81 -8.14 4.75 22.94
N THR A 82 -9.23 5.48 22.69
CA THR A 82 -9.34 6.40 21.56
C THR A 82 -8.40 7.61 21.70
N THR A 83 -8.05 8.02 22.91
CA THR A 83 -7.13 9.15 23.16
C THR A 83 -5.70 8.83 22.71
N LEU A 84 -5.25 7.58 22.92
CA LEU A 84 -3.95 7.12 22.41
C LEU A 84 -3.94 7.10 20.88
N TRP A 85 -5.04 6.64 20.28
CA TRP A 85 -5.20 6.65 18.83
C TRP A 85 -5.20 8.06 18.26
N GLU A 86 -5.98 8.99 18.81
CA GLU A 86 -6.03 10.38 18.37
C GLU A 86 -4.67 11.05 18.51
N GLY A 87 -3.98 10.81 19.63
CA GLY A 87 -2.62 11.29 19.87
C GLY A 87 -1.62 10.84 18.80
N PHE A 88 -1.74 9.61 18.31
CA PHE A 88 -0.93 9.09 17.21
C PHE A 88 -1.39 9.63 15.85
N ARG A 89 -2.70 9.56 15.57
CA ARG A 89 -3.29 9.89 14.27
C ARG A 89 -3.07 11.36 13.90
N ASN A 90 -3.05 12.25 14.87
CA ASN A 90 -2.78 13.67 14.68
C ASN A 90 -1.36 13.97 14.18
N MET A 91 -0.42 13.01 14.29
CA MET A 91 0.91 13.14 13.70
C MET A 91 0.95 12.84 12.21
N MET A 92 0.03 12.01 11.70
CA MET A 92 0.07 11.51 10.33
C MET A 92 -0.05 12.61 9.25
N PRO A 93 -0.89 13.65 9.40
CA PRO A 93 -0.91 14.76 8.46
C PRO A 93 0.42 15.52 8.35
N ARG A 94 1.28 15.44 9.36
CA ARG A 94 2.58 16.14 9.39
C ARG A 94 3.63 15.47 8.49
N LEU A 95 3.39 14.25 8.01
CA LEU A 95 4.29 13.57 7.07
C LEU A 95 4.54 14.39 5.80
N VAL A 96 3.57 15.20 5.38
CA VAL A 96 3.65 16.02 4.16
C VAL A 96 4.46 17.31 4.37
N GLU A 97 4.84 17.65 5.61
CA GLU A 97 5.67 18.83 5.92
C GLU A 97 7.09 18.69 5.34
N ASN A 98 7.59 17.45 5.24
CA ASN A 98 8.90 17.17 4.64
C ASN A 98 8.75 16.81 3.15
N LYS A 99 8.94 17.80 2.28
CA LYS A 99 8.86 17.63 0.82
C LYS A 99 9.87 16.61 0.28
N ALA A 100 11.07 16.49 0.87
CA ALA A 100 12.07 15.53 0.43
C ALA A 100 11.62 14.08 0.73
N LEU A 101 11.02 13.85 1.90
CA LEU A 101 10.46 12.57 2.30
C LEU A 101 9.27 12.17 1.41
N VAL A 102 8.38 13.12 1.12
CA VAL A 102 7.28 12.95 0.16
C VAL A 102 7.82 12.59 -1.23
N ARG A 103 8.82 13.33 -1.70
CA ARG A 103 9.46 13.07 -3.00
C ARG A 103 10.05 11.67 -3.06
N GLU A 104 10.80 11.25 -2.03
CA GLU A 104 11.36 9.89 -1.97
C GLU A 104 10.26 8.81 -2.02
N MET A 105 9.15 9.00 -1.31
CA MET A 105 8.00 8.08 -1.38
C MET A 105 7.38 8.02 -2.77
N LEU A 106 7.20 9.17 -3.42
CA LEU A 106 6.63 9.25 -4.77
C LEU A 106 7.54 8.60 -5.82
N GLU A 107 8.84 8.87 -5.78
CA GLU A 107 9.82 8.31 -6.72
C GLU A 107 9.84 6.78 -6.65
N LYS A 108 9.70 6.19 -5.46
CA LYS A 108 9.63 4.72 -5.27
C LYS A 108 8.43 4.06 -5.94
N ILE A 109 7.37 4.79 -6.25
CA ILE A 109 6.10 4.23 -6.75
C ILE A 109 5.82 4.64 -8.20
N ILE A 110 6.08 5.90 -8.55
CA ILE A 110 5.87 6.43 -9.91
C ILE A 110 6.77 5.72 -10.92
N PHE A 111 7.99 5.35 -10.53
CA PHE A 111 8.95 4.69 -11.43
C PHE A 111 8.90 3.17 -11.38
N ILE A 112 7.92 2.56 -10.70
CA ILE A 112 7.73 1.11 -10.77
C ILE A 112 7.30 0.75 -12.20
N PRO A 113 8.08 -0.07 -12.93
CA PRO A 113 7.71 -0.49 -14.27
C PRO A 113 6.48 -1.39 -14.23
N LEU A 114 5.48 -1.04 -15.03
CA LEU A 114 4.30 -1.89 -15.23
C LEU A 114 4.64 -2.99 -16.24
N PRO A 115 4.07 -4.21 -16.11
CA PRO A 115 4.35 -5.34 -16.98
C PRO A 115 3.57 -5.22 -18.30
N LEU A 116 3.62 -4.03 -18.92
CA LEU A 116 2.92 -3.68 -20.14
C LEU A 116 3.90 -2.96 -21.08
N GLY A 117 4.25 -3.61 -22.17
CA GLY A 117 5.12 -3.07 -23.21
C GLY A 117 4.35 -2.44 -24.36
N LEU A 118 5.09 -2.12 -25.42
CA LEU A 118 4.54 -1.54 -26.64
C LEU A 118 3.43 -2.43 -27.23
N PHE A 119 2.43 -1.76 -27.81
CA PHE A 119 1.23 -2.40 -28.37
C PHE A 119 0.44 -3.25 -27.36
N GLY A 120 0.65 -3.03 -26.05
CA GLY A 120 -0.05 -3.74 -24.99
C GLY A 120 0.40 -5.19 -24.77
N LYS A 121 1.59 -5.57 -25.23
CA LYS A 121 2.16 -6.89 -24.92
C LYS A 121 2.55 -6.95 -23.44
N PHE A 122 2.24 -8.05 -22.76
CA PHE A 122 2.69 -8.23 -21.38
C PHE A 122 4.22 -8.40 -21.33
N ILE A 123 4.85 -7.76 -20.35
CA ILE A 123 6.26 -7.99 -20.03
C ILE A 123 6.30 -9.08 -18.97
N LEU A 124 7.02 -10.16 -19.27
CA LEU A 124 7.08 -11.36 -18.45
C LEU A 124 8.51 -11.56 -17.94
N GLU A 125 8.62 -12.24 -16.80
CA GLU A 125 9.90 -12.72 -16.30
C GLU A 125 10.56 -13.62 -17.35
N LYS A 126 11.83 -13.34 -17.66
CA LYS A 126 12.55 -14.04 -18.72
C LYS A 126 13.12 -15.37 -18.25
N ASP A 127 13.48 -15.46 -16.97
CA ASP A 127 14.22 -16.55 -16.37
C ASP A 127 13.76 -16.83 -14.93
N GLY A 128 14.30 -17.90 -14.32
CA GLY A 128 14.01 -18.27 -12.94
C GLY A 128 12.65 -18.95 -12.73
N PRO A 129 12.23 -19.15 -11.47
CA PRO A 129 11.03 -19.93 -11.11
C PRO A 129 9.71 -19.28 -11.57
N HIS A 130 9.76 -18.03 -12.02
CA HIS A 130 8.59 -17.29 -12.49
C HIS A 130 8.61 -16.98 -13.99
N LYS A 131 9.52 -17.61 -14.75
CA LYS A 131 9.61 -17.45 -16.20
C LYS A 131 8.24 -17.56 -16.88
N GLY A 132 7.92 -16.62 -17.76
CA GLY A 132 6.64 -16.56 -18.47
C GLY A 132 5.49 -15.98 -17.65
N LYS A 133 5.74 -15.56 -16.40
CA LYS A 133 4.74 -14.93 -15.53
C LYS A 133 5.03 -13.43 -15.36
N LEU A 134 4.05 -12.68 -14.91
CA LEU A 134 4.20 -11.29 -14.46
C LEU A 134 3.84 -11.19 -12.98
N ASN A 135 4.51 -10.32 -12.24
CA ASN A 135 4.17 -10.04 -10.85
C ASN A 135 2.99 -9.06 -10.78
N LEU A 136 1.79 -9.56 -10.50
CA LEU A 136 0.57 -8.74 -10.44
C LEU A 136 0.58 -7.78 -9.24
N LYS A 137 1.24 -8.17 -8.15
CA LYS A 137 1.33 -7.35 -6.94
C LYS A 137 2.22 -6.14 -7.18
N THR A 138 3.49 -6.35 -7.53
CA THR A 138 4.44 -5.24 -7.70
C THR A 138 4.23 -4.52 -9.02
N GLY A 139 3.78 -5.20 -10.07
CA GLY A 139 3.57 -4.63 -11.39
C GLY A 139 2.19 -4.00 -11.62
N GLY A 140 1.28 -4.01 -10.66
CA GLY A 140 -0.06 -3.44 -10.89
C GLY A 140 -0.75 -3.00 -9.60
N TRP A 141 -1.06 -3.96 -8.72
CA TRP A 141 -1.84 -3.67 -7.52
C TRP A 141 -1.15 -2.67 -6.58
N ALA A 142 0.14 -2.84 -6.30
CA ALA A 142 0.88 -1.98 -5.38
C ALA A 142 1.06 -0.56 -5.96
N PRO A 143 1.49 -0.36 -7.22
CA PRO A 143 1.51 0.97 -7.84
C PRO A 143 0.19 1.72 -7.72
N LEU A 144 -0.95 1.06 -7.99
CA LEU A 144 -2.27 1.68 -7.84
C LEU A 144 -2.56 2.09 -6.39
N VAL A 145 -2.48 1.12 -5.47
CA VAL A 145 -2.89 1.31 -4.07
C VAL A 145 -2.00 2.32 -3.36
N VAL A 146 -0.69 2.22 -3.54
CA VAL A 146 0.28 3.06 -2.83
C VAL A 146 0.26 4.49 -3.40
N LEU A 147 0.12 4.66 -4.72
CA LEU A 147 0.07 6.00 -5.30
C LEU A 147 -1.21 6.75 -4.90
N ILE A 148 -2.37 6.08 -4.93
CA ILE A 148 -3.63 6.65 -4.40
C ILE A 148 -3.51 6.99 -2.92
N ARG A 149 -2.86 6.14 -2.11
CA ARG A 149 -2.62 6.41 -0.68
C ARG A 149 -1.78 7.66 -0.47
N LEU A 150 -0.68 7.80 -1.23
CA LEU A 150 0.20 8.97 -1.15
C LEU A 150 -0.53 10.24 -1.57
N MET A 151 -1.26 10.20 -2.69
CA MET A 151 -2.08 11.32 -3.14
C MET A 151 -3.12 11.71 -2.08
N ALA A 152 -3.85 10.74 -1.52
CA ALA A 152 -4.81 10.99 -0.46
C ALA A 152 -4.17 11.69 0.75
N CYS A 153 -2.99 11.23 1.18
CA CYS A 153 -2.24 11.86 2.26
C CYS A 153 -1.86 13.32 1.93
N LEU A 154 -1.36 13.58 0.72
CA LEU A 154 -0.97 14.91 0.25
C LEU A 154 -2.14 15.90 0.18
N TYR A 155 -3.32 15.40 -0.18
CA TYR A 155 -4.56 16.18 -0.22
C TYR A 155 -5.35 16.16 1.10
N ARG A 156 -4.74 15.69 2.20
CA ARG A 156 -5.32 15.63 3.55
C ARG A 156 -6.66 14.89 3.59
N ILE A 157 -6.72 13.75 2.91
CA ILE A 157 -7.86 12.83 2.94
C ILE A 157 -7.60 11.76 4.00
N ASP A 158 -8.51 11.64 4.97
CA ASP A 158 -8.37 10.73 6.10
C ASP A 158 -8.86 9.29 5.84
N GLU A 159 -9.45 9.05 4.67
CA GLU A 159 -9.90 7.71 4.25
C GLU A 159 -8.73 6.73 4.13
N THR A 160 -8.98 5.46 4.51
CA THR A 160 -7.99 4.36 4.42
C THR A 160 -8.29 3.38 3.29
N SER A 161 -9.54 3.30 2.83
CA SER A 161 -9.92 2.48 1.68
C SER A 161 -9.42 3.10 0.38
N THR A 162 -8.74 2.31 -0.46
CA THR A 162 -8.29 2.76 -1.79
C THR A 162 -9.45 3.28 -2.64
N LEU A 163 -10.60 2.59 -2.64
CA LEU A 163 -11.77 3.00 -3.42
C LEU A 163 -12.32 4.34 -2.95
N LYS A 164 -12.50 4.50 -1.63
CA LYS A 164 -12.97 5.77 -1.05
C LYS A 164 -11.98 6.91 -1.25
N ARG A 165 -10.67 6.63 -1.26
CA ARG A 165 -9.65 7.62 -1.60
C ARG A 165 -9.76 8.09 -3.05
N ILE A 166 -10.03 7.18 -3.99
CA ILE A 166 -10.24 7.54 -5.40
C ILE A 166 -11.46 8.46 -5.53
N GLU A 167 -12.55 8.16 -4.81
CA GLU A 167 -13.75 9.01 -4.76
C GLU A 167 -13.46 10.38 -4.14
N ALA A 168 -12.78 10.41 -2.99
CA ALA A 168 -12.43 11.66 -2.31
C ALA A 168 -11.45 12.53 -3.11
N LEU A 169 -10.51 11.92 -3.83
CA LEU A 169 -9.60 12.63 -4.74
C LEU A 169 -10.35 13.21 -5.95
N ARG A 170 -11.37 12.52 -6.45
CA ARG A 170 -12.27 13.04 -7.48
C ARG A 170 -13.09 14.22 -6.94
N ASP A 171 -13.63 14.12 -5.74
CA ASP A 171 -14.45 15.17 -5.13
C ASP A 171 -13.63 16.44 -4.83
N LYS A 172 -12.30 16.30 -4.69
CA LYS A 172 -11.33 17.40 -4.63
C LYS A 172 -10.78 17.84 -6.00
N GLU A 173 -11.36 17.33 -7.10
CA GLU A 173 -10.97 17.64 -8.48
C GLU A 173 -9.51 17.28 -8.84
N VAL A 174 -8.84 16.44 -8.02
CA VAL A 174 -7.49 15.94 -8.30
C VAL A 174 -7.52 14.87 -9.39
N LEU A 175 -8.58 14.05 -9.39
CA LEU A 175 -8.86 13.07 -10.42
C LEU A 175 -10.10 13.50 -11.21
N SER A 176 -10.06 13.35 -12.53
CA SER A 176 -11.26 13.50 -13.34
C SER A 176 -12.28 12.41 -13.01
N LEU A 177 -13.56 12.67 -13.29
CA LEU A 177 -14.63 11.69 -13.13
C LEU A 177 -14.35 10.40 -13.90
N GLU A 178 -13.81 10.52 -15.12
CA GLU A 178 -13.48 9.39 -15.99
C GLU A 178 -12.32 8.57 -15.41
N LEU A 179 -11.19 9.21 -15.07
CA LEU A 179 -10.04 8.51 -14.50
C LEU A 179 -10.38 7.86 -13.16
N SER A 180 -11.18 8.51 -12.31
CA SER A 180 -11.67 7.94 -11.05
C SER A 180 -12.44 6.64 -11.26
N LYS A 181 -13.40 6.60 -12.20
CA LYS A 181 -14.16 5.39 -12.55
C LYS A 181 -13.25 4.29 -13.09
N ASP A 182 -12.35 4.65 -13.98
CA ASP A 182 -11.41 3.71 -14.60
C ASP A 182 -10.46 3.08 -13.57
N LEU A 183 -9.98 3.85 -12.58
CA LEU A 183 -9.11 3.36 -11.51
C LEU A 183 -9.86 2.44 -10.53
N ILE A 184 -11.13 2.71 -10.26
CA ILE A 184 -12.00 1.82 -9.48
C ILE A 184 -12.17 0.48 -10.21
N GLU A 185 -12.48 0.51 -11.51
CA GLU A 185 -12.58 -0.73 -12.31
C GLU A 185 -11.22 -1.45 -12.39
N ALA A 186 -10.11 -0.72 -12.56
CA ALA A 186 -8.77 -1.29 -12.54
C ALA A 186 -8.48 -2.00 -11.22
N TYR A 187 -8.84 -1.40 -10.08
CA TYR A 187 -8.71 -2.03 -8.76
C TYR A 187 -9.49 -3.34 -8.69
N HIS A 188 -10.75 -3.35 -9.13
CA HIS A 188 -11.59 -4.54 -9.12
C HIS A 188 -11.06 -5.64 -10.05
N ILE A 189 -10.56 -5.30 -11.23
CA ILE A 189 -9.92 -6.24 -12.15
C ILE A 189 -8.72 -6.92 -11.50
N LEU A 190 -7.78 -6.12 -10.96
CA LEU A 190 -6.56 -6.64 -10.33
C LEU A 190 -6.89 -7.54 -9.14
N MET A 191 -7.83 -7.10 -8.30
CA MET A 191 -8.26 -7.88 -7.15
C MET A 191 -8.98 -9.16 -7.55
N GLY A 192 -9.85 -9.11 -8.56
CA GLY A 192 -10.57 -10.27 -9.08
C GLY A 192 -9.61 -11.33 -9.61
N ILE A 193 -8.65 -10.93 -10.45
CA ILE A 193 -7.61 -11.84 -10.96
C ILE A 193 -6.79 -12.43 -9.81
N ARG A 194 -6.36 -11.58 -8.85
CA ARG A 194 -5.54 -12.02 -7.71
C ARG A 194 -6.26 -13.02 -6.82
N ILE A 195 -7.52 -12.77 -6.48
CA ILE A 195 -8.32 -13.67 -5.63
C ILE A 195 -8.56 -15.01 -6.34
N SER A 196 -8.92 -14.98 -7.62
CA SER A 196 -9.13 -16.20 -8.42
C SER A 196 -7.87 -17.06 -8.47
N PHE A 197 -6.71 -16.43 -8.73
CA PHE A 197 -5.45 -17.16 -8.79
C PHE A 197 -5.01 -17.71 -7.42
N GLN A 198 -5.14 -16.91 -6.36
CA GLN A 198 -4.81 -17.35 -4.99
C GLN A 198 -5.70 -18.50 -4.54
N LYS A 199 -6.99 -18.47 -4.90
CA LYS A 199 -7.92 -19.59 -4.65
C LYS A 199 -7.41 -20.88 -5.30
N GLU A 200 -6.98 -20.82 -6.56
CA GLU A 200 -6.45 -22.00 -7.27
C GLU A 200 -5.18 -22.55 -6.62
N LEU A 201 -4.26 -21.68 -6.19
CA LEU A 201 -3.05 -22.09 -5.48
C LEU A 201 -3.37 -22.79 -4.16
N ILE A 202 -4.28 -22.20 -3.37
CA ILE A 202 -4.72 -22.78 -2.08
C ILE A 202 -5.32 -24.17 -2.30
N LEU A 203 -6.17 -24.35 -3.32
CA LEU A 203 -6.77 -25.65 -3.64
C LEU A 203 -5.73 -26.69 -4.07
N LYS A 204 -4.58 -26.27 -4.60
CA LYS A 204 -3.46 -27.14 -4.97
C LYS A 204 -2.44 -27.35 -3.84
N GLY A 205 -2.62 -26.69 -2.70
CA GLY A 205 -1.64 -26.70 -1.60
C GLY A 205 -0.34 -25.95 -1.93
N GLU A 206 -0.35 -25.08 -2.94
CA GLU A 206 0.81 -24.27 -3.33
C GLU A 206 0.92 -22.99 -2.48
N GLU A 207 2.15 -22.49 -2.30
CA GLU A 207 2.35 -21.20 -1.62
C GLU A 207 1.77 -20.04 -2.42
N ASP A 208 1.34 -19.00 -1.70
CA ASP A 208 0.83 -17.75 -2.28
C ASP A 208 1.92 -17.10 -3.14
N SER A 209 1.67 -17.06 -4.45
CA SER A 209 2.51 -16.42 -5.44
C SER A 209 1.79 -15.20 -6.00
N ASN A 210 2.51 -14.07 -6.07
CA ASN A 210 2.03 -12.87 -6.74
C ASN A 210 2.22 -12.91 -8.26
N PHE A 211 2.80 -14.01 -8.79
CA PHE A 211 3.12 -14.16 -10.20
C PHE A 211 2.02 -14.93 -10.93
N ILE A 212 1.46 -14.31 -11.96
CA ILE A 212 0.42 -14.89 -12.81
C ILE A 212 0.98 -15.16 -14.21
N ASP A 213 0.59 -16.27 -14.80
CA ASP A 213 0.80 -16.52 -16.23
C ASP A 213 -0.38 -15.94 -17.01
N PRO A 214 -0.22 -14.85 -17.77
CA PRO A 214 -1.33 -14.24 -18.50
C PRO A 214 -1.86 -15.11 -19.64
N SER A 215 -1.12 -16.14 -20.09
CA SER A 215 -1.61 -17.08 -21.11
C SER A 215 -2.72 -17.99 -20.59
N LEU A 216 -2.78 -18.19 -19.26
CA LEU A 216 -3.84 -18.94 -18.59
C LEU A 216 -5.14 -18.11 -18.42
N LEU A 217 -5.07 -16.80 -18.63
CA LEU A 217 -6.25 -15.93 -18.64
C LEU A 217 -6.97 -16.03 -19.98
N ASN A 218 -8.30 -16.04 -19.96
CA ASN A 218 -9.09 -15.92 -21.18
C ASN A 218 -8.87 -14.56 -21.86
N SER A 219 -9.27 -14.44 -23.13
CA SER A 219 -9.00 -13.25 -23.94
C SER A 219 -9.63 -11.97 -23.37
N GLN A 220 -10.76 -12.08 -22.67
CA GLN A 220 -11.45 -10.96 -22.02
C GLN A 220 -10.68 -10.48 -20.80
N ASP A 221 -10.24 -11.38 -19.92
CA ASP A 221 -9.47 -11.05 -18.73
C ASP A 221 -8.10 -10.48 -19.08
N GLN A 222 -7.46 -10.99 -20.14
CA GLN A 222 -6.24 -10.36 -20.66
C GLN A 222 -6.50 -8.92 -21.14
N LYS A 223 -7.63 -8.64 -21.80
CA LYS A 223 -7.99 -7.26 -22.23
C LYS A 223 -8.24 -6.37 -21.00
N ARG A 224 -8.95 -6.88 -20.00
CA ARG A 224 -9.22 -6.16 -18.74
C ARG A 224 -7.93 -5.87 -17.97
N LEU A 225 -7.01 -6.84 -17.88
CA LEU A 225 -5.72 -6.62 -17.24
C LEU A 225 -4.90 -5.54 -17.97
N ARG A 226 -4.87 -5.56 -19.31
CA ARG A 226 -4.23 -4.48 -20.09
C ARG A 226 -4.86 -3.12 -19.83
N PHE A 227 -6.20 -3.05 -19.75
CA PHE A 227 -6.90 -1.83 -19.38
C PHE A 227 -6.46 -1.34 -17.99
N ALA A 228 -6.50 -2.21 -16.98
CA ALA A 228 -6.11 -1.84 -15.62
C ALA A 228 -4.66 -1.30 -15.55
N LEU A 229 -3.72 -1.96 -16.23
CA LEU A 229 -2.32 -1.50 -16.28
C LEU A 229 -2.16 -0.15 -16.99
N ARG A 230 -2.89 0.11 -18.08
CA ARG A 230 -2.88 1.42 -18.74
C ARG A 230 -3.38 2.54 -17.83
N LYS A 231 -4.42 2.26 -17.04
CA LYS A 231 -4.97 3.26 -16.11
C LYS A 231 -4.05 3.57 -14.95
N ILE A 232 -3.28 2.58 -14.51
CA ILE A 232 -2.18 2.81 -13.56
C ILE A 232 -1.07 3.66 -14.21
N GLU A 233 -0.73 3.41 -15.47
CA GLU A 233 0.26 4.22 -16.21
C GLU A 233 -0.20 5.67 -16.33
N GLU A 234 -1.47 5.90 -16.66
CA GLU A 234 -2.10 7.24 -16.67
C GLU A 234 -2.04 7.90 -15.29
N LEU A 235 -2.31 7.16 -14.21
CA LEU A 235 -2.18 7.67 -12.84
C LEU A 235 -0.72 8.02 -12.48
N GLN A 236 0.26 7.19 -12.87
CA GLN A 236 1.68 7.49 -12.66
C GLN A 236 2.10 8.77 -13.40
N LYS A 237 1.64 8.96 -14.64
CA LYS A 237 1.88 10.18 -15.42
C LYS A 237 1.26 11.42 -14.77
N LEU A 238 -0.01 11.33 -14.38
CA LEU A 238 -0.70 12.44 -13.69
C LEU A 238 0.03 12.81 -12.39
N ALA A 239 0.38 11.83 -11.57
CA ALA A 239 1.13 12.08 -10.33
C ALA A 239 2.50 12.70 -10.64
N HIS A 240 3.20 12.23 -11.67
CA HIS A 240 4.46 12.83 -12.10
C HIS A 240 4.28 14.31 -12.49
N GLU A 241 3.25 14.63 -13.28
CA GLU A 241 2.93 16.01 -13.68
C GLU A 241 2.63 16.90 -12.47
N ILE A 242 1.75 16.44 -11.57
CA ILE A 242 1.36 17.19 -10.36
C ILE A 242 2.59 17.46 -9.47
N PHE A 243 3.41 16.45 -9.21
CA PHE A 243 4.44 16.52 -8.17
C PHE A 243 5.85 16.88 -8.67
N PHE A 244 6.14 16.68 -9.95
CA PHE A 244 7.47 16.95 -10.55
C PHE A 244 7.41 17.93 -11.73
N GLY A 245 6.26 18.09 -12.39
CA GLY A 245 6.11 18.97 -13.57
C GLY A 245 5.72 20.41 -13.24
N GLY A 246 5.01 20.66 -12.13
CA GLY A 246 4.32 21.94 -11.88
C GLY A 246 4.66 22.68 -10.59
N GLY A 247 5.73 22.30 -9.87
CA GLY A 247 6.15 23.02 -8.66
C GLY A 247 5.41 22.60 -7.40
N TYR A 248 5.52 21.33 -7.01
CA TYR A 248 5.52 20.96 -5.59
C TYR A 248 6.85 21.44 -4.96
N GLY A 249 7.08 22.75 -5.03
CA GLY A 249 8.23 23.51 -4.52
C GLY A 249 7.85 24.29 -3.28
#